data_AF-A0A7W7SM58-F1
#
_entry.id   AF-A0A7W7SM58-F1
#
_cell.length_a   1.000
_cell.length_b   1.000
_cell.length_c   1.000
_cell.angle_alpha   90.00
_cell.angle_beta   90.00
_cell.angle_gamma   90.00
#
_symmetry.space_group_name_H-M   'P 1'
#
loop_
_entity.id
_entity.type
_entity.pdbx_description
1 polymer ?
#
loop_
_entity_poly.entity_id
_entity_poly.type
_entity_poly.pdbx_seq_one_letter_code
_entity_poly.pdbx_strand_id
1 'polypeptide(L)'
;MSDSHETIVNPSATRGGASALAAAGDTLAGRWATLSSTINSLNSAKPWGTDQAGEEFNKNYLSGDEPPATLTLDAGKKLVERMQQLGPDIAGAVDGTVDVDDMVDGWFGKGEK
;
A
#
# COMPACT_ATOMS: atom_id res chain seq x y z
N MET A 1 27.95 31.51 0.82
CA MET A 1 27.85 30.04 0.87
C MET A 1 26.37 29.74 1.00
N SER A 2 25.73 29.11 0.01
CA SER A 2 24.35 28.66 0.17
C SER A 2 24.40 27.28 0.83
N ASP A 3 23.97 27.19 2.09
CA ASP A 3 23.94 25.94 2.83
C ASP A 3 23.13 24.89 2.06
N SER A 4 23.78 23.77 1.76
CA SER A 4 23.28 22.72 0.85
C SER A 4 22.27 21.76 1.49
N HIS A 5 21.44 22.20 2.46
CA HIS A 5 20.55 21.30 3.19
C HIS A 5 19.12 21.82 3.49
N GLU A 6 18.63 22.89 2.85
CA GLU A 6 17.21 23.21 2.93
C GLU A 6 16.39 22.35 1.96
N THR A 7 15.82 21.25 2.46
CA THR A 7 14.74 20.55 1.73
C THR A 7 13.45 21.32 1.97
N ILE A 8 13.13 22.25 1.07
CA ILE A 8 11.87 22.99 1.14
C ILE A 8 10.74 22.05 0.68
N VAL A 9 10.04 21.45 1.64
CA VAL A 9 8.80 20.69 1.37
C VAL A 9 7.68 21.70 1.10
N ASN A 10 6.91 21.52 0.02
CA ASN A 10 5.66 22.25 -0.18
C ASN A 10 4.50 21.47 0.45
N PRO A 11 4.02 21.82 1.66
CA PRO A 11 3.09 20.97 2.39
C PRO A 11 1.75 20.82 1.66
N SER A 12 1.29 21.86 0.98
CA SER A 12 0.04 21.84 0.23
C SER A 12 0.09 20.84 -0.94
N ALA A 13 1.19 20.87 -1.71
CA ALA A 13 1.40 19.96 -2.82
C ALA A 13 1.60 18.52 -2.33
N THR A 14 2.34 18.33 -1.24
CA THR A 14 2.57 16.99 -0.67
C THR A 14 1.27 16.39 -0.11
N ARG A 15 0.43 17.17 0.58
CA ARG A 15 -0.89 16.70 1.03
C ARG A 15 -1.79 16.32 -0.15
N GLY A 16 -1.78 17.11 -1.22
CA GLY A 16 -2.49 16.78 -2.46
C GLY A 16 -2.02 15.45 -3.07
N GLY A 17 -0.70 15.26 -3.17
CA GLY A 17 -0.10 14.01 -3.64
C GLY A 17 -0.42 12.81 -2.74
N ALA A 18 -0.37 12.99 -1.42
CA ALA A 18 -0.72 11.98 -0.43
C ALA A 18 -2.19 11.54 -0.55
N SER A 19 -3.11 12.50 -0.75
CA SER A 19 -4.52 12.19 -1.01
C SER A 19 -4.72 11.42 -2.31
N ALA A 20 -3.99 11.77 -3.37
CA ALA A 20 -4.06 11.03 -4.63
C ALA A 20 -3.52 9.60 -4.49
N LEU A 21 -2.43 9.41 -3.74
CA LEU A 21 -1.87 8.09 -3.44
C LEU A 21 -2.83 7.23 -2.60
N ALA A 22 -3.51 7.82 -1.61
CA ALA A 22 -4.53 7.12 -0.83
C ALA A 22 -5.66 6.62 -1.73
N ALA A 23 -6.20 7.49 -2.60
CA ALA A 23 -7.27 7.12 -3.54
C ALA A 23 -6.82 6.04 -4.54
N ALA A 24 -5.57 6.10 -5.02
CA ALA A 24 -5.00 5.06 -5.87
C ALA A 24 -4.85 3.73 -5.13
N GLY A 25 -4.43 3.76 -3.87
CA GLY A 25 -4.36 2.59 -3.00
C GLY A 25 -5.71 1.93 -2.80
N ASP A 26 -6.76 2.70 -2.52
CA ASP A 26 -8.13 2.18 -2.36
C ASP A 26 -8.67 1.57 -3.65
N THR A 27 -8.39 2.23 -4.79
CA THR A 27 -8.75 1.69 -6.11
C THR A 27 -8.04 0.36 -6.36
N LEU A 28 -6.74 0.28 -6.04
CA LEU A 28 -5.96 -0.95 -6.18
C LEU A 28 -6.51 -2.06 -5.27
N ALA A 29 -6.91 -1.74 -4.05
CA ALA A 29 -7.49 -2.69 -3.11
C ALA A 29 -8.82 -3.28 -3.59
N GLY A 30 -9.72 -2.43 -4.09
CA GLY A 30 -10.98 -2.90 -4.67
C GLY A 30 -10.76 -3.82 -5.89
N ARG A 31 -9.79 -3.48 -6.75
CA ARG A 31 -9.42 -4.30 -7.91
C ARG A 31 -8.80 -5.63 -7.48
N TRP A 32 -7.92 -5.62 -6.49
CA TRP A 32 -7.29 -6.83 -5.98
C TRP A 32 -8.30 -7.78 -5.33
N ALA A 33 -9.23 -7.26 -4.53
CA ALA A 33 -10.31 -8.05 -3.94
C ALA A 33 -11.17 -8.74 -5.02
N THR A 34 -11.51 -8.02 -6.08
CA THR A 34 -12.27 -8.56 -7.22
C THR A 34 -11.49 -9.66 -7.96
N LEU A 35 -10.21 -9.41 -8.25
CA LEU A 35 -9.34 -10.36 -8.95
C LEU A 35 -9.11 -11.64 -8.14
N SER A 36 -8.75 -11.51 -6.86
CA SER A 36 -8.51 -12.64 -5.96
C SER A 36 -9.77 -13.48 -5.76
N SER A 37 -10.94 -12.85 -5.62
CA SER A 37 -12.23 -13.56 -5.58
C SER A 37 -12.50 -14.33 -6.89
N THR A 38 -12.19 -13.74 -8.04
CA THR A 38 -12.37 -14.39 -9.35
C THR A 38 -11.46 -15.61 -9.46
N ILE A 39 -10.18 -15.49 -9.09
CA ILE A 39 -9.22 -16.60 -9.09
C ILE A 39 -9.70 -17.74 -8.18
N ASN A 40 -10.15 -17.43 -6.96
CA ASN A 40 -10.67 -18.42 -6.02
C ASN A 40 -11.91 -19.15 -6.58
N SER A 41 -12.81 -18.41 -7.24
CA SER A 41 -13.98 -19.00 -7.90
C SER A 41 -13.58 -19.94 -9.04
N LEU A 42 -12.60 -19.55 -9.86
CA LEU A 42 -12.10 -20.36 -10.96
C LEU A 42 -11.42 -21.64 -10.44
N ASN A 43 -10.60 -21.53 -9.40
CA ASN A 43 -9.95 -22.69 -8.78
C ASN A 43 -10.97 -23.67 -8.18
N SER A 44 -12.06 -23.17 -7.61
CA SER A 44 -13.14 -24.00 -7.04
C SER A 44 -13.86 -24.85 -8.10
N ALA A 45 -13.83 -24.43 -9.38
CA ALA A 45 -14.40 -25.18 -10.50
C ALA A 45 -13.52 -26.36 -10.96
N LYS A 46 -12.40 -26.65 -10.27
CA LYS A 46 -11.42 -27.69 -10.62
C LYS A 46 -10.99 -27.62 -12.10
N PRO A 47 -10.46 -26.47 -12.56
CA PRO A 47 -10.20 -26.22 -13.99
C PRO A 47 -9.10 -27.13 -14.55
N TRP A 48 -8.30 -27.72 -13.68
CA TRP A 48 -7.20 -28.63 -14.00
C TRP A 48 -7.65 -30.09 -14.17
N GLY A 49 -8.95 -30.37 -14.03
CA GLY A 49 -9.52 -31.70 -14.19
C GLY A 49 -9.91 -32.35 -12.86
N THR A 50 -10.72 -33.41 -12.99
CA THR A 50 -11.16 -34.29 -11.90
C THR A 50 -10.59 -35.70 -12.04
N ASP A 51 -9.62 -35.87 -12.95
CA ASP A 51 -8.85 -37.10 -13.06
C ASP A 51 -7.70 -37.08 -12.05
N GLN A 52 -6.98 -38.21 -11.94
CA GLN A 52 -5.88 -38.35 -10.99
C GLN A 52 -4.82 -37.26 -11.15
N ALA A 53 -4.51 -36.86 -12.40
CA ALA A 53 -3.55 -35.81 -12.67
C ALA A 53 -4.03 -34.43 -12.19
N GLY A 54 -5.29 -34.08 -12.48
CA GLY A 54 -5.91 -32.84 -12.03
C GLY A 54 -6.07 -32.77 -10.52
N GLU A 55 -6.41 -33.87 -9.86
CA GLU A 55 -6.48 -33.95 -8.40
C GLU A 55 -5.11 -33.76 -7.74
N GLU A 56 -4.07 -34.41 -8.24
CA GLU A 56 -2.71 -34.26 -7.72
C GLU A 56 -2.18 -32.84 -7.97
N PHE A 57 -2.49 -32.23 -9.11
CA PHE A 57 -2.17 -30.83 -9.35
C PHE A 57 -2.88 -29.91 -8.34
N ASN A 58 -4.20 -30.05 -8.19
CA ASN A 58 -5.00 -29.22 -7.27
C ASN A 58 -4.51 -29.34 -5.83
N LYS A 59 -4.13 -30.55 -5.40
CA LYS A 59 -3.57 -30.79 -4.07
C LYS A 59 -2.34 -29.93 -3.82
N ASN A 60 -1.37 -29.93 -4.74
CA ASN A 60 -0.12 -29.18 -4.59
C ASN A 60 -0.31 -27.68 -4.86
N TYR A 61 -1.21 -27.31 -5.76
CA TYR A 61 -1.45 -25.93 -6.16
C TYR A 61 -2.29 -25.13 -5.14
N LEU A 62 -3.30 -25.77 -4.54
CA LEU A 62 -4.29 -25.11 -3.66
C LEU A 62 -4.13 -25.45 -2.17
N SER A 63 -3.65 -26.64 -1.82
CA SER A 63 -3.80 -27.19 -0.46
C SER A 63 -2.53 -27.85 0.13
N GLY A 64 -1.37 -27.71 -0.52
CA GLY A 64 -0.09 -28.22 0.00
C GLY A 64 0.44 -27.40 1.18
N ASP A 65 1.64 -27.74 1.68
CA ASP A 65 2.29 -27.00 2.78
C ASP A 65 2.62 -25.55 2.39
N GLU A 66 2.96 -25.34 1.12
CA GLU A 66 3.26 -24.02 0.53
C GLU A 66 2.50 -23.87 -0.80
N PRO A 67 1.16 -23.77 -0.79
CA PRO A 67 0.38 -23.80 -2.00
C PRO A 67 0.64 -22.51 -2.80
N PRO A 68 1.19 -22.60 -4.03
CA PRO A 68 1.58 -21.42 -4.81
C PRO A 68 0.43 -20.44 -5.04
N ALA A 69 -0.81 -20.93 -5.17
CA ALA A 69 -1.99 -20.09 -5.34
C ALA A 69 -2.19 -19.17 -4.14
N THR A 70 -2.25 -19.74 -2.93
CA THR A 70 -2.45 -19.01 -1.68
C THR A 70 -1.29 -18.06 -1.42
N LEU A 71 -0.04 -18.52 -1.59
CA LEU A 71 1.15 -17.68 -1.40
C LEU A 71 1.14 -16.44 -2.30
N THR A 72 0.77 -16.62 -3.57
CA THR A 72 0.71 -15.50 -4.53
C THR A 72 -0.41 -14.52 -4.17
N LEU A 73 -1.59 -15.02 -3.80
CA LEU A 73 -2.72 -14.17 -3.42
C LEU A 73 -2.45 -13.40 -2.12
N ASP A 74 -1.81 -14.04 -1.15
CA ASP A 74 -1.43 -13.40 0.11
C ASP A 74 -0.32 -12.37 -0.07
N ALA A 75 0.68 -12.67 -0.90
CA ALA A 75 1.75 -11.73 -1.22
C ALA A 75 1.20 -10.48 -1.92
N GLY A 76 0.30 -10.65 -2.89
CA GLY A 76 -0.36 -9.51 -3.54
C GLY A 76 -1.24 -8.72 -2.58
N LYS A 77 -1.96 -9.38 -1.66
CA LYS A 77 -2.73 -8.69 -0.61
C LYS A 77 -1.82 -7.81 0.27
N LYS A 78 -0.69 -8.34 0.73
CA LYS A 78 0.28 -7.57 1.54
C LYS A 78 0.81 -6.34 0.80
N LEU A 79 1.11 -6.48 -0.50
CA LEU A 79 1.58 -5.35 -1.32
C LEU A 79 0.51 -4.27 -1.43
N VAL A 80 -0.74 -4.67 -1.69
CA VAL A 80 -1.89 -3.77 -1.82
C VAL A 80 -2.16 -3.03 -0.50
N GLU A 81 -2.12 -3.73 0.63
CA GLU A 81 -2.25 -3.12 1.96
C GLU A 81 -1.17 -2.07 2.21
N ARG A 82 0.07 -2.32 1.78
CA ARG A 82 1.15 -1.32 1.86
C ARG A 82 0.91 -0.11 0.97
N MET A 83 0.39 -0.31 -0.24
CA MET A 83 0.06 0.79 -1.13
C MET A 83 -1.08 1.66 -0.59
N GLN A 84 -2.06 1.08 0.12
CA GLN A 84 -3.11 1.84 0.79
C GLN A 84 -2.59 2.74 1.91
N GLN A 85 -1.55 2.30 2.64
CA GLN A 85 -0.98 3.08 3.75
C GLN A 85 -0.04 4.21 3.29
N LEU A 86 0.49 4.14 2.06
CA LEU A 86 1.49 5.09 1.59
C LEU A 86 1.01 6.54 1.62
N GLY A 87 -0.23 6.81 1.18
CA GLY A 87 -0.82 8.15 1.23
C GLY A 87 -0.93 8.68 2.67
N PRO A 88 -1.63 7.96 3.58
CA PRO A 88 -1.69 8.29 5.00
C PRO A 88 -0.33 8.51 5.67
N ASP A 89 0.65 7.64 5.41
CA ASP A 89 2.00 7.73 6.00
C ASP A 89 2.71 9.03 5.57
N ILE A 90 2.60 9.39 4.28
CA ILE A 90 3.17 10.63 3.74
C ILE A 90 2.47 11.86 4.32
N ALA A 91 1.13 11.85 4.40
CA ALA A 91 0.38 12.95 5.00
C ALA A 91 0.79 13.17 6.48
N GLY A 92 0.84 12.08 7.26
CA GLY A 92 1.26 12.14 8.66
C GLY A 92 2.69 12.63 8.85
N ALA A 93 3.63 12.24 7.97
CA ALA A 93 5.00 12.73 8.02
C ALA A 93 5.11 14.24 7.73
N VAL A 94 4.31 14.75 6.80
CA VAL A 94 4.26 16.19 6.48
C VAL A 94 3.65 16.98 7.61
N ASP A 95 2.50 16.54 8.12
CA ASP A 95 1.81 17.24 9.21
C ASP A 95 2.69 17.29 10.47
N GLY A 96 3.35 16.19 10.81
CA GLY A 96 4.31 16.18 11.93
C GLY A 96 5.53 17.08 11.73
N THR A 97 5.99 17.29 10.49
CA THR A 97 7.11 18.20 10.20
C THR A 97 6.69 19.66 10.30
N VAL A 98 5.53 20.01 9.74
CA VAL A 98 4.98 21.37 9.81
C VAL A 98 4.65 21.78 11.24
N ASP A 99 4.08 20.87 12.04
CA ASP A 99 3.78 21.14 13.46
C ASP A 99 5.05 21.46 14.27
N VAL A 100 6.17 20.80 13.96
CA VAL A 100 7.47 21.07 14.59
C VAL A 100 8.01 22.44 14.16
N ASP A 101 7.92 22.78 12.88
CA ASP A 101 8.38 24.07 12.36
C ASP A 101 7.57 25.25 12.94
N ASP A 102 6.23 25.13 12.99
CA ASP A 102 5.34 26.12 13.60
C ASP A 102 5.60 26.29 15.11
N MET A 103 5.92 25.20 15.81
CA MET A 103 6.28 25.25 17.23
C MET A 103 7.62 25.97 17.45
N VAL A 104 8.63 25.69 16.62
CA VAL A 104 9.94 26.35 16.68
C VAL A 104 9.81 27.83 16.35
N ASP A 105 9.06 28.21 15.31
CA ASP A 105 8.83 29.63 14.97
C ASP A 105 8.04 30.35 16.08
N GLY A 106 7.06 29.68 16.70
CA GLY A 106 6.34 30.22 17.87
C GLY A 106 7.23 30.44 19.11
N TRP A 107 8.29 29.63 19.27
CA TRP A 107 9.22 29.71 20.40
C TRP A 107 10.37 30.70 20.17
N PHE A 108 10.84 30.84 18.93
CA PHE A 108 12.02 31.64 18.58
C PHE A 108 11.72 32.90 17.74
N GLY A 109 10.61 32.96 17.00
CA GLY A 109 10.19 34.10 16.18
C GLY A 109 9.56 35.27 16.97
N LYS A 110 9.35 35.12 18.28
CA LYS A 110 8.82 36.18 19.17
C LYS A 110 9.89 37.17 19.67
N GLY A 111 10.99 37.29 18.94
CA GLY A 111 12.23 37.92 19.41
C GLY A 111 12.86 38.95 18.48
N GLU A 112 12.13 39.66 17.63
CA GLU A 112 12.66 40.89 17.00
C GLU A 112 11.61 42.00 16.97
N LYS A 113 11.84 43.02 17.81
CA LYS A 113 11.32 44.39 17.68
C LYS A 113 12.51 45.32 17.46
#